data_AF-A0A2H4V9G3-F1
#
_entry.id   AF-A0A2H4V9G3-F1
#
_cell.length_a   1.000
_cell.length_b   1.000
_cell.length_c   1.000
_cell.angle_alpha   90.00
_cell.angle_beta   90.00
_cell.angle_gamma   90.00
#
_symmetry.space_group_name_H-M   'P 1'
#
loop_
_entity.id
_entity.type
_entity.pdbx_description
1 polymer ?
#
loop_
_entity_poly.entity_id
_entity_poly.type
_entity_poly.pdbx_seq_one_letter_code
_entity_poly.pdbx_strand_id
1 'polypeptide(L)'
;MVFCTNCGNKNGDSAVYCSNCGQKLQKISDYQNETLKSQSQSEPQVSHGENELLQEMINVTWKSGLTNRKTLYFTDKNLYVAEGSFLTGEWDLHSEEL
;
A
#
# COMPACT_ATOMS: atom_id res chain seq x y z
N MET A 1 7.27 -24.20 14.52
CA MET A 1 6.30 -23.11 14.30
C MET A 1 6.88 -21.81 14.82
N VAL A 2 6.50 -20.65 14.27
CA VAL A 2 6.97 -19.32 14.74
C VAL A 2 5.79 -18.43 15.13
N PHE A 3 5.92 -17.68 16.21
CA PHE A 3 4.90 -16.72 16.64
C PHE A 3 5.33 -15.31 16.29
N CYS A 4 4.38 -14.50 15.81
CA CYS A 4 4.64 -13.10 15.54
C CYS A 4 4.85 -12.34 16.85
N THR A 5 5.98 -11.63 16.98
CA THR A 5 6.30 -10.82 18.16
C THR A 5 5.43 -9.58 18.29
N ASN A 6 4.71 -9.19 17.23
CA ASN A 6 3.86 -8.00 17.23
C ASN A 6 2.40 -8.31 17.53
N CYS A 7 1.82 -9.33 16.88
CA CYS A 7 0.39 -9.63 17.05
C CYS A 7 0.11 -10.98 17.72
N GLY A 8 1.14 -11.77 18.03
CA GLY A 8 0.99 -13.09 18.67
C GLY A 8 0.46 -14.19 17.75
N ASN A 9 0.16 -13.91 16.47
CA ASN A 9 -0.37 -14.92 15.56
C ASN A 9 0.64 -16.05 15.32
N LYS A 10 0.14 -17.29 15.23
CA LYS A 10 0.93 -18.48 14.92
C LYS A 10 1.15 -18.59 13.41
N ASN A 11 2.40 -18.75 13.01
CA ASN A 11 2.81 -18.87 11.61
C ASN A 11 3.65 -20.15 11.40
N GLY A 12 3.72 -20.61 10.15
CA GLY A 12 4.56 -21.74 9.77
C GLY A 12 6.06 -21.41 9.87
N ASP A 13 6.90 -22.43 10.08
CA ASP A 13 8.36 -22.26 10.24
C ASP A 13 9.07 -21.62 9.04
N SER A 14 8.51 -21.83 7.86
CA SER A 14 9.02 -21.26 6.61
C SER A 14 8.47 -19.86 6.33
N ALA A 15 7.48 -19.38 7.08
CA ALA A 15 6.82 -18.10 6.83
C ALA A 15 7.81 -16.94 6.99
N VAL A 16 7.91 -16.10 5.95
CA VAL A 16 8.77 -14.92 5.92
C VAL A 16 8.05 -13.70 6.52
N TYR A 17 6.71 -13.69 6.42
CA TYR A 17 5.84 -12.62 6.92
C TYR A 17 4.69 -13.21 7.72
N CYS A 18 4.19 -12.42 8.67
CA CYS A 18 3.02 -12.78 9.44
C CYS A 18 1.76 -12.73 8.56
N SER A 19 0.99 -13.81 8.53
CA SER A 19 -0.26 -13.87 7.76
C SER A 19 -1.37 -12.97 8.30
N ASN A 20 -1.24 -12.47 9.54
CA ASN A 20 -2.26 -11.65 10.18
C ASN A 20 -1.95 -10.15 10.12
N CYS A 21 -0.69 -9.74 10.39
CA CYS A 21 -0.33 -8.33 10.44
C CYS A 21 0.74 -7.91 9.41
N GLY A 22 1.25 -8.83 8.59
CA GLY A 22 2.24 -8.53 7.55
C GLY A 22 3.67 -8.30 8.06
N GLN A 23 3.93 -8.31 9.37
CA GLN A 23 5.29 -8.11 9.89
C GLN A 23 6.23 -9.24 9.47
N LYS A 24 7.45 -8.87 9.04
CA LYS A 24 8.52 -9.82 8.71
C LYS A 24 8.89 -10.65 9.94
N LEU A 25 8.88 -11.98 9.78
CA LEU A 25 9.26 -12.94 10.81
C LEU A 25 10.78 -13.18 10.68
N GLN A 26 11.52 -12.96 11.77
CA GLN A 26 12.96 -13.23 11.77
C GLN A 26 13.19 -14.73 11.99
N LYS A 27 13.98 -15.35 11.10
CA LYS A 27 14.35 -16.76 11.24
C LYS A 27 15.57 -16.88 12.14
N ILE A 28 15.51 -17.82 13.08
CA ILE A 28 16.54 -18.10 14.09
C ILE A 28 17.78 -18.80 13.48
N SER A 29 17.88 -18.94 12.14
CA SER A 29 19.05 -19.55 11.49
C SER A 29 20.21 -18.60 11.25
N ASP A 30 20.02 -17.29 11.39
CA ASP A 30 20.98 -16.30 10.90
C ASP A 30 21.73 -15.59 12.06
N TYR A 31 22.14 -16.37 13.06
CA TYR A 31 22.85 -15.91 14.27
C TYR A 31 24.36 -15.67 14.09
N GLN A 32 24.80 -15.21 12.90
CA GLN A 32 26.18 -14.70 12.77
C GLN A 32 26.26 -13.54 11.80
N ASN A 33 25.84 -12.35 12.24
CA ASN A 33 26.50 -11.05 11.99
C ASN A 33 25.56 -9.86 12.25
N GLU A 34 25.23 -9.63 13.52
CA GLU A 34 24.86 -8.30 13.97
C GLU A 34 26.08 -7.35 13.85
N THR A 35 25.79 -6.08 13.55
CA THR A 35 26.64 -4.89 13.75
C THR A 35 27.66 -4.55 12.63
N LEU A 36 27.39 -3.42 11.96
CA LEU A 36 28.30 -2.57 11.15
C LEU A 36 28.41 -2.88 9.63
N LYS A 37 27.39 -2.51 8.86
CA LYS A 37 27.61 -1.78 7.59
C LYS A 37 26.38 -0.99 7.16
N SER A 38 26.30 0.21 7.71
CA SER A 38 25.62 1.34 7.11
C SER A 38 26.28 1.67 5.76
N GLN A 39 25.45 1.91 4.74
CA GLN A 39 25.69 2.78 3.56
C GLN A 39 26.52 2.25 2.37
N SER A 40 25.82 1.91 1.27
CA SER A 40 25.99 2.59 -0.05
C SER A 40 24.85 2.22 -1.02
N GLN A 41 24.23 3.26 -1.58
CA GLN A 41 23.05 3.39 -2.47
C GLN A 41 23.10 2.50 -3.74
N SER A 42 22.00 2.12 -4.39
CA SER A 42 20.92 2.99 -4.88
C SER A 42 19.57 2.29 -5.11
N GLU A 43 18.60 2.59 -4.26
CA GLU A 43 17.21 2.80 -4.68
C GLU A 43 16.84 4.21 -4.23
N PRO A 44 16.05 4.99 -5.01
CA PRO A 44 15.79 6.39 -4.72
C PRO A 44 15.24 6.54 -3.30
N GLN A 45 16.01 7.21 -2.45
CA GLN A 45 15.60 7.56 -1.09
C GLN A 45 14.52 8.64 -1.21
N VAL A 46 13.27 8.22 -1.40
CA VAL A 46 12.14 9.08 -1.07
C VAL A 46 12.18 9.19 0.45
N SER A 47 12.46 10.41 0.91
CA SER A 47 12.40 10.82 2.30
C SER A 47 11.22 10.15 3.01
N HIS A 48 11.43 9.64 4.22
CA HIS A 48 10.38 9.28 5.16
C HIS A 48 9.42 10.48 5.35
N GLY A 49 8.47 10.61 4.42
CA GLY A 49 7.17 11.17 4.71
C GLY A 49 6.45 10.09 5.49
N GLU A 50 5.92 10.45 6.64
CA GLU A 50 5.06 9.58 7.42
C GLU A 50 4.00 8.97 6.47
N ASN A 51 3.85 7.65 6.46
CA ASN A 51 2.80 7.03 5.63
C ASN A 51 1.46 7.59 6.09
N GLU A 52 0.75 8.28 5.20
CA GLU A 52 -0.55 8.88 5.51
C GLU A 52 -1.67 7.85 5.31
N LEU A 53 -2.66 7.90 6.20
CA LEU A 53 -3.84 7.03 6.10
C LEU A 53 -4.91 7.74 5.28
N LEU A 54 -5.24 7.17 4.13
CA LEU A 54 -6.36 7.62 3.31
C LEU A 54 -7.68 7.40 4.07
N GLN A 55 -8.40 8.48 4.32
CA GLN A 55 -9.71 8.44 4.97
C GLN A 55 -10.84 8.44 3.93
N GLU A 56 -10.81 9.41 3.00
CA GLU A 56 -11.90 9.61 2.05
C GLU A 56 -11.40 10.03 0.67
N MET A 57 -12.22 9.75 -0.35
CA MET A 57 -12.00 10.17 -1.72
C MET A 57 -13.27 10.77 -2.33
N ILE A 58 -13.18 11.99 -2.86
CA ILE A 58 -14.31 12.69 -3.48
C ILE A 58 -13.99 12.99 -4.94
N ASN A 59 -14.83 12.52 -5.86
CA ASN A 59 -14.74 12.86 -7.27
C ASN A 59 -15.52 14.14 -7.57
N VAL A 60 -14.81 15.20 -7.95
CA VAL A 60 -15.39 16.50 -8.28
C VAL A 60 -15.31 16.78 -9.77
N THR A 61 -16.34 17.41 -10.31
CA THR A 61 -16.38 17.85 -11.71
C THR A 61 -16.54 19.36 -11.73
N TRP A 62 -15.57 20.09 -12.26
CA TRP A 62 -15.68 21.54 -12.38
C TRP A 62 -16.49 21.91 -13.62
N LYS A 63 -17.36 22.91 -13.50
CA LYS A 63 -18.21 23.37 -14.62
C LYS A 63 -17.46 24.10 -15.75
N SER A 64 -16.14 24.29 -15.62
CA SER A 64 -15.34 25.02 -16.59
C SER A 64 -14.69 24.05 -17.58
N GLY A 65 -15.31 23.90 -18.76
CA GLY A 65 -14.68 23.42 -20.00
C GLY A 65 -14.12 21.99 -20.01
N LEU A 66 -14.59 21.20 -20.98
CA LEU A 66 -14.07 19.89 -21.42
C LEU A 66 -13.30 19.07 -20.35
N THR A 67 -14.06 18.25 -19.62
CA THR A 67 -13.60 17.02 -18.93
C THR A 67 -12.46 17.17 -17.92
N ASN A 68 -12.49 18.18 -17.07
CA ASN A 68 -11.58 18.27 -15.92
C ASN A 68 -12.21 17.68 -14.66
N ARG A 69 -12.33 16.35 -14.59
CA ARG A 69 -12.68 15.65 -13.35
C ARG A 69 -11.43 15.52 -12.48
N LYS A 70 -11.53 15.93 -11.22
CA LYS A 70 -10.47 15.78 -10.23
C LYS A 70 -10.94 14.87 -9.11
N THR A 71 -9.99 14.17 -8.50
CA THR A 71 -10.24 13.38 -7.30
C THR A 71 -9.52 14.05 -6.14
N LEU A 72 -10.27 14.37 -5.10
CA LEU A 72 -9.74 14.87 -3.84
C LEU A 72 -9.50 13.69 -2.91
N TYR A 73 -8.30 13.56 -2.36
CA TYR A 73 -7.94 12.54 -1.37
C TYR A 73 -7.74 13.23 -0.03
N PHE A 74 -8.51 12.83 0.97
CA PHE A 74 -8.41 13.32 2.33
C PHE A 74 -7.66 12.27 3.14
N THR A 75 -6.54 12.65 3.74
CA THR A 75 -5.79 11.79 4.65
C THR A 75 -5.89 12.32 6.08
N ASP A 76 -5.28 11.64 7.03
CA ASP A 76 -5.12 12.11 8.42
C ASP A 76 -4.23 13.36 8.55
N LYS A 77 -3.52 13.75 7.50
CA LYS A 77 -2.54 14.85 7.57
C LYS A 77 -2.70 15.89 6.46
N ASN A 78 -3.14 15.49 5.28
CA ASN A 78 -3.13 16.33 4.09
C ASN A 78 -4.37 16.13 3.19
N LEU A 79 -4.50 17.05 2.24
CA LEU A 79 -5.48 16.99 1.15
C LEU A 79 -4.72 16.98 -0.17
N TYR A 80 -4.96 15.97 -1.00
CA TYR A 80 -4.37 15.84 -2.34
C TYR A 80 -5.41 16.02 -3.43
N VAL A 81 -4.96 16.53 -4.58
CA VAL A 81 -5.77 16.65 -5.79
C VAL A 81 -5.09 15.84 -6.90
N ALA A 82 -5.77 14.81 -7.42
CA ALA A 82 -5.30 14.10 -8.60
C ALA A 82 -6.18 14.37 -9.81
N GLU A 83 -5.59 14.19 -10.99
CA GLU A 83 -6.30 14.21 -12.25
C GLU A 83 -6.84 12.81 -12.55
N GLY A 84 -8.16 12.67 -12.65
CA GLY A 84 -8.79 11.39 -12.97
C GLY A 84 -8.86 11.21 -14.48
N SER A 85 -8.17 10.20 -15.02
CA SER A 85 -8.42 9.71 -16.38
C SER A 85 -9.50 8.63 -16.33
N PHE A 86 -10.47 8.66 -17.24
CA PHE A 86 -11.55 7.67 -17.29
C PHE A 86 -10.98 6.29 -17.61
N LEU A 87 -10.99 5.36 -16.64
CA LEU A 87 -10.85 3.95 -16.95
C LEU A 87 -12.20 3.50 -17.52
N THR A 88 -12.31 3.40 -18.84
CA THR A 88 -13.43 2.69 -19.49
C THR A 88 -13.34 1.23 -19.07
N GLY A 89 -13.98 0.87 -17.95
CA GLY A 89 -14.33 -0.52 -17.68
C GLY A 89 -15.40 -0.90 -18.69
N GLU A 90 -15.02 -1.68 -19.70
CA GLU A 90 -15.95 -2.34 -20.61
C GLU A 90 -16.75 -3.34 -19.77
N TRP A 91 -17.99 -2.99 -19.43
CA TRP A 91 -18.92 -3.97 -18.89
C TRP A 91 -19.30 -4.88 -20.05
N ASP A 92 -18.60 -6.01 -20.18
CA ASP A 92 -19.03 -7.12 -21.01
C ASP A 92 -20.36 -7.64 -20.44
N LEU A 93 -21.46 -7.05 -20.89
CA LEU A 93 -22.80 -7.58 -20.76
C LEU A 93 -22.87 -8.81 -21.67
N HIS A 94 -22.28 -9.92 -21.22
CA HIS A 94 -22.70 -11.23 -21.72
C HIS A 94 -24.10 -11.48 -21.15
N SER A 95 -25.09 -11.11 -21.97
CA SER A 95 -26.45 -11.62 -21.89
C SER A 95 -26.38 -13.15 -22.08
N GLU A 96 -26.29 -13.91 -20.99
CA GLU A 96 -26.71 -15.31 -21.03
C GLU A 96 -28.24 -15.32 -21.11
N GLU A 97 -28.75 -15.46 -22.35
CA GLU A 97 -30.09 -15.98 -22.60
C GLU A 97 -30.15 -17.44 -22.12
N LEU A 98 -30.99 -17.72 -21.13
CA LEU A 98 -31.61 -19.02 -20.88
C LEU A 98 -33.08 -18.83 -20.53
#